data_AF-A0AAD7G240-F1
#
_entry.id   AF-A0AAD7G240-F1
#
_cell.length_a   1.000
_cell.length_b   1.000
_cell.length_c   1.000
_cell.angle_alpha   90.00
_cell.angle_beta   90.00
_cell.angle_gamma   90.00
#
_symmetry.space_group_name_H-M   'P 1'
#
loop_
_entity.id
_entity.type
_entity.pdbx_description
1 polymer ?
#
loop_
_entity_poly.entity_id
_entity_poly.type
_entity_poly.pdbx_seq_one_letter_code
_entity_poly.pdbx_strand_id
1 'polypeptide(L)'
;GGGDSDAKSRVSHGSTDVLEHILSQEGCDVDPINRIDKATPLHLALRLEDLELRKYIAESLLDAGADTRIKDKNGETVLDLLSSNEADTEIRVLIRKSQAQASVSLDDVAKDDEGGEGSGSEEDD
;
A
#
# COMPACT_ATOMS: atom_id res chain seq x y z
N GLY A 1 -4.48 -16.27 26.52
CA GLY A 1 -3.56 -15.54 25.64
C GLY A 1 -3.98 -15.82 24.22
N GLY A 2 -4.14 -14.77 23.42
CA GLY A 2 -4.61 -14.80 22.03
C GLY A 2 -6.13 -14.83 21.92
N GLY A 3 -6.82 -13.92 21.26
CA GLY A 3 -6.36 -12.76 20.50
C GLY A 3 -7.52 -11.77 20.39
N ASP A 4 -7.24 -10.56 20.84
CA ASP A 4 -7.68 -9.29 20.27
C ASP A 4 -7.88 -9.36 18.74
N SER A 5 -9.05 -9.78 18.27
CA SER A 5 -9.40 -9.62 16.84
C SER A 5 -10.89 -9.32 16.59
N ASP A 6 -11.75 -9.48 17.60
CA ASP A 6 -13.21 -9.37 17.42
C ASP A 6 -13.78 -7.95 17.50
N ALA A 7 -12.98 -6.91 17.22
CA ALA A 7 -13.46 -5.53 17.11
C ALA A 7 -13.75 -5.09 15.66
N LYS A 8 -13.61 -5.98 14.67
CA LYS A 8 -13.79 -5.69 13.23
C LYS A 8 -15.14 -6.14 12.66
N SER A 9 -16.13 -6.43 13.51
CA SER A 9 -17.34 -7.19 13.13
C SER A 9 -18.67 -6.39 13.15
N ARG A 10 -18.66 -5.06 13.07
CA ARG A 10 -19.94 -4.30 13.08
C ARG A 10 -20.16 -3.32 11.93
N VAL A 11 -19.17 -3.14 11.06
CA VAL A 11 -19.31 -2.30 9.87
C VAL A 11 -19.53 -3.21 8.67
N SER A 12 -20.79 -3.58 8.45
CA SER A 12 -21.30 -3.97 7.13
C SER A 12 -20.61 -5.14 6.40
N HIS A 13 -20.69 -6.36 6.98
CA HIS A 13 -20.28 -7.68 6.44
C HIS A 13 -20.72 -8.02 4.99
N GLY A 14 -21.50 -7.17 4.33
CA GLY A 14 -21.91 -7.38 2.94
C GLY A 14 -20.93 -6.79 1.92
N SER A 15 -20.27 -5.68 2.27
CA SER A 15 -19.49 -4.88 1.32
C SER A 15 -17.98 -5.04 1.51
N THR A 16 -17.55 -5.31 2.73
CA THR A 16 -16.15 -5.51 3.13
C THR A 16 -15.60 -6.86 2.67
N ASP A 17 -16.39 -7.92 2.83
CA ASP A 17 -16.02 -9.28 2.46
C ASP A 17 -15.82 -9.42 0.95
N VAL A 18 -16.59 -8.67 0.17
CA VAL A 18 -16.42 -8.60 -1.29
C VAL A 18 -15.07 -7.95 -1.64
N LEU A 19 -14.63 -6.93 -0.90
CA LEU A 19 -13.33 -6.30 -1.12
C LEU A 19 -12.19 -7.26 -0.81
N GLU A 20 -12.20 -7.95 0.33
CA GLU A 20 -11.17 -8.95 0.66
C GLU A 20 -11.14 -10.07 -0.37
N HIS A 21 -12.31 -10.51 -0.84
CA HIS A 21 -12.38 -11.54 -1.86
C HIS A 21 -11.83 -11.06 -3.22
N ILE A 22 -12.03 -9.80 -3.59
CA ILE A 22 -11.47 -9.23 -4.82
C ILE A 22 -9.94 -9.07 -4.69
N LEU A 23 -9.47 -8.50 -3.58
CA LEU A 23 -8.04 -8.26 -3.35
C LEU A 23 -7.23 -9.56 -3.18
N SER A 24 -7.87 -10.66 -2.77
CA SER A 24 -7.23 -11.97 -2.64
C SER A 24 -7.16 -12.77 -3.96
N GLN A 25 -7.77 -12.28 -5.04
CA GLN A 25 -7.65 -12.94 -6.35
C GLN A 25 -6.28 -12.67 -6.98
N GLU A 26 -5.58 -13.73 -7.36
CA GLU A 26 -4.32 -13.63 -8.10
C GLU A 26 -4.52 -12.85 -9.41
N GLY A 27 -3.74 -11.78 -9.58
CA GLY A 27 -3.84 -10.90 -10.74
C GLY A 27 -4.88 -9.78 -10.63
N CYS A 28 -5.48 -9.56 -9.45
CA CYS A 28 -6.28 -8.36 -9.21
C CYS A 28 -5.38 -7.12 -9.28
N ASP A 29 -5.71 -6.21 -10.19
CA ASP A 29 -5.12 -4.88 -10.22
C ASP A 29 -5.64 -4.09 -9.00
N VAL A 30 -4.72 -3.52 -8.22
CA VAL A 30 -5.05 -2.79 -6.99
C VAL A 30 -5.36 -1.32 -7.30
N ASP A 31 -4.89 -0.81 -8.44
CA ASP A 31 -5.03 0.59 -8.85
C ASP A 31 -5.83 0.83 -10.15
N PRO A 32 -6.90 0.08 -10.45
CA PRO A 32 -7.67 0.28 -11.67
C PRO A 32 -8.32 1.67 -11.66
N ILE A 33 -8.00 2.49 -12.66
CA ILE A 33 -8.60 3.80 -12.82
C ILE A 33 -9.96 3.72 -13.51
N ASN A 34 -10.98 4.30 -12.87
CA ASN A 34 -12.30 4.46 -13.48
C ASN A 34 -12.23 5.40 -14.70
N ARG A 35 -13.00 5.12 -15.74
CA ARG A 35 -13.15 6.00 -16.92
C ARG A 35 -13.77 7.36 -16.62
N ILE A 36 -14.67 7.44 -15.64
CA ILE A 36 -15.46 8.64 -15.31
C ILE A 36 -14.61 9.64 -14.53
N ASP A 37 -14.05 9.19 -13.40
CA ASP A 37 -13.35 10.07 -12.46
C ASP A 37 -11.83 9.95 -12.54
N LYS A 38 -11.28 9.06 -13.38
CA LYS A 38 -9.85 8.70 -13.37
C LYS A 38 -9.32 8.32 -11.97
N ALA A 39 -10.24 7.92 -11.10
CA ALA A 39 -10.01 7.61 -9.69
C ALA A 39 -9.66 6.13 -9.53
N THR A 40 -8.70 5.84 -8.65
CA THR A 40 -8.37 4.48 -8.19
C THR A 40 -9.35 4.02 -7.10
N PRO A 41 -9.39 2.73 -6.73
CA PRO A 41 -10.20 2.26 -5.61
C PRO A 41 -9.91 3.04 -4.32
N LEU A 42 -8.65 3.43 -4.09
CA LEU A 42 -8.26 4.20 -2.91
C LEU A 42 -8.87 5.62 -2.92
N HIS A 43 -8.97 6.29 -4.08
CA HIS A 43 -9.68 7.57 -4.18
C HIS A 43 -11.18 7.43 -3.84
N LEU A 44 -11.81 6.36 -4.31
CA LEU A 44 -13.22 6.09 -4.06
C LEU A 44 -13.47 5.79 -2.58
N ALA A 45 -12.57 5.05 -1.92
CA ALA A 45 -12.65 4.74 -0.50
C ALA A 45 -12.70 6.01 0.36
N LEU A 46 -11.86 7.02 0.06
CA LEU A 46 -11.82 8.28 0.81
C LEU A 46 -13.08 9.13 0.68
N ARG A 47 -13.94 8.84 -0.29
CA ARG A 47 -15.22 9.53 -0.49
C ARG A 47 -16.37 8.90 0.30
N LEU A 48 -16.14 7.78 0.99
CA LEU A 48 -17.15 7.10 1.80
C LEU A 48 -17.48 7.92 3.05
N GLU A 49 -18.76 8.07 3.37
CA GLU A 49 -19.22 8.80 4.57
C GLU A 49 -18.91 8.05 5.87
N ASP A 50 -18.87 6.71 5.80
CA ASP A 50 -18.53 5.85 6.93
C ASP A 50 -17.02 5.84 7.16
N LEU A 51 -16.59 6.48 8.25
CA LEU A 51 -15.17 6.65 8.59
C LEU A 51 -14.46 5.34 8.93
N GLU A 52 -15.16 4.41 9.59
CA GLU A 52 -14.59 3.11 9.95
C GLU A 52 -14.40 2.25 8.69
N LEU A 53 -15.41 2.24 7.81
CA LEU A 53 -15.32 1.55 6.52
C LEU A 53 -14.23 2.16 5.64
N ARG A 54 -14.18 3.50 5.57
CA ARG A 54 -13.15 4.25 4.83
C ARG A 54 -11.75 3.83 5.27
N LYS A 55 -11.49 3.84 6.58
CA LYS A 55 -10.18 3.47 7.14
C LYS A 55 -9.84 2.02 6.83
N TYR A 56 -10.79 1.10 7.03
CA TYR A 56 -10.56 -0.31 6.77
C TYR A 56 -10.21 -0.58 5.30
N ILE A 57 -10.99 -0.03 4.36
CA ILE A 57 -10.73 -0.21 2.92
C ILE A 57 -9.40 0.44 2.53
N ALA A 58 -9.09 1.62 3.08
CA ALA A 58 -7.81 2.29 2.82
C ALA A 58 -6.63 1.46 3.32
N GLU A 59 -6.70 0.89 4.53
CA GLU A 59 -5.69 -0.02 5.07
C GLU A 59 -5.50 -1.23 4.15
N SER A 60 -6.57 -1.93 3.79
CA SER A 60 -6.50 -3.12 2.93
C SER A 60 -5.89 -2.83 1.55
N LEU A 61 -6.23 -1.69 0.95
CA LEU A 61 -5.65 -1.30 -0.35
C LEU A 61 -4.17 -0.92 -0.23
N LEU A 62 -3.78 -0.23 0.84
CA LEU A 62 -2.38 0.13 1.09
C LEU A 62 -1.52 -1.10 1.38
N ASP A 63 -2.05 -2.07 2.13
CA ASP A 63 -1.38 -3.35 2.39
C ASP A 63 -1.25 -4.19 1.11
N ALA A 64 -2.20 -4.08 0.19
CA ALA A 64 -2.12 -4.68 -1.14
C ALA A 64 -1.15 -3.93 -2.09
N GLY A 65 -0.57 -2.80 -1.66
CA GLY A 65 0.42 -2.06 -2.44
C GLY A 65 -0.15 -0.97 -3.36
N ALA A 66 -1.35 -0.47 -3.08
CA ALA A 66 -1.97 0.61 -3.87
C ALA A 66 -1.06 1.84 -4.03
N ASP A 67 -0.93 2.34 -5.26
CA ASP A 67 -0.16 3.54 -5.58
C ASP A 67 -0.92 4.82 -5.18
N THR A 68 -0.40 5.43 -4.12
CA THR A 68 -0.93 6.67 -3.54
C THR A 68 -0.55 7.94 -4.31
N ARG A 69 0.24 7.82 -5.39
CA ARG A 69 0.71 8.96 -6.20
C ARG A 69 -0.15 9.21 -7.44
N ILE A 70 -1.06 8.29 -7.75
CA ILE A 70 -1.98 8.43 -8.88
C ILE A 70 -2.88 9.64 -8.63
N LYS A 71 -3.15 10.40 -9.69
CA LYS A 71 -4.04 11.56 -9.67
C LYS A 71 -5.36 11.23 -10.33
N ASP A 72 -6.44 11.70 -9.75
CA ASP A 72 -7.77 11.61 -10.33
C ASP A 72 -7.98 12.63 -11.48
N LYS A 73 -9.22 12.73 -11.99
CA LYS A 73 -9.56 13.67 -13.07
C LYS A 73 -9.39 15.15 -12.68
N ASN A 74 -9.43 15.45 -11.38
CA ASN A 74 -9.25 16.79 -10.83
C ASN A 74 -7.75 17.11 -10.66
N GLY A 75 -6.87 16.12 -10.82
CA GLY A 75 -5.43 16.27 -10.58
C GLY A 75 -5.07 16.10 -9.09
N GLU A 76 -6.00 15.60 -8.28
CA GLU A 76 -5.88 15.41 -6.84
C GLU A 76 -5.33 14.00 -6.57
N THR A 77 -4.38 13.89 -5.64
CA THR A 77 -3.94 12.59 -5.12
C THR A 77 -4.81 12.15 -3.95
N VAL A 78 -4.69 10.89 -3.53
CA VAL A 78 -5.39 10.42 -2.31
C VAL A 78 -5.00 11.24 -1.06
N LEU A 79 -3.79 11.82 -1.01
CA LEU A 79 -3.38 12.70 0.08
C LEU A 79 -4.07 14.08 0.04
N ASP A 80 -4.41 14.57 -1.14
CA ASP A 80 -5.12 15.84 -1.33
C ASP A 80 -6.60 15.73 -0.93
N LEU A 81 -7.20 14.54 -1.10
CA LEU A 81 -8.59 14.28 -0.71
C LEU A 81 -8.81 14.17 0.81
N LEU A 82 -7.74 13.98 1.60
CA LEU A 82 -7.84 13.82 3.05
C LEU A 82 -8.12 15.15 3.75
N SER A 83 -9.16 15.14 4.57
CA SER A 83 -9.55 16.23 5.47
C SER A 83 -8.66 16.29 6.72
N SER A 84 -8.86 17.31 7.54
CA SER A 84 -8.15 17.51 8.82
C SER A 84 -8.84 16.82 10.01
N ASN A 85 -9.66 15.80 9.77
CA ASN A 85 -10.31 15.04 10.84
C ASN A 85 -9.38 13.92 11.36
N GLU A 86 -9.77 13.29 12.47
CA GLU A 86 -8.97 12.24 13.12
C GLU A 86 -8.81 11.01 12.20
N ALA A 87 -9.89 10.54 11.58
CA ALA A 87 -9.86 9.38 10.68
C ALA A 87 -8.90 9.57 9.49
N ASP A 88 -8.95 10.73 8.82
CA ASP A 88 -8.08 11.01 7.68
C ASP A 88 -6.63 11.27 8.12
N THR A 89 -6.42 11.69 9.38
CA THR A 89 -5.07 11.83 9.95
C THR A 89 -4.37 10.47 10.04
N GLU A 90 -5.08 9.44 10.48
CA GLU A 90 -4.54 8.08 10.55
C GLU A 90 -4.23 7.52 9.15
N ILE A 91 -5.16 7.68 8.20
CA ILE A 91 -4.94 7.26 6.81
C ILE A 91 -3.75 8.00 6.19
N ARG A 92 -3.59 9.29 6.49
CA ARG A 92 -2.45 10.09 6.03
C ARG A 92 -1.12 9.53 6.53
N VAL A 93 -1.08 9.05 7.78
CA VAL A 93 0.12 8.41 8.35
C VAL A 93 0.43 7.10 7.64
N LEU A 94 -0.59 6.27 7.40
CA LEU A 94 -0.45 5.00 6.67
C LEU A 94 0.09 5.19 5.25
N ILE A 95 -0.46 6.14 4.50
CA ILE A 95 0.02 6.48 3.15
C ILE A 95 1.49 6.87 3.16
N ARG A 96 1.90 7.77 4.08
CA ARG A 96 3.30 8.18 4.19
C ARG A 96 4.22 7.03 4.54
N LYS A 97 3.77 6.13 5.41
CA LYS A 97 4.52 4.93 5.78
C LYS A 97 4.72 4.00 4.56
N SER A 98 3.65 3.76 3.80
CA SER A 98 3.70 2.98 2.56
C SER A 98 4.67 3.59 1.54
N GLN A 99 4.61 4.90 1.32
CA GLN A 99 5.54 5.62 0.44
C GLN A 99 7.01 5.50 0.90
N ALA A 100 7.27 5.59 2.21
CA ALA A 100 8.61 5.44 2.77
C ALA A 100 9.13 3.99 2.60
N GLN A 101 8.28 2.98 2.81
CA GLN A 101 8.66 1.57 2.61
C GLN A 101 8.97 1.24 1.14
N ALA A 102 8.25 1.86 0.20
CA ALA A 102 8.57 1.72 -1.22
C ALA A 102 9.95 2.30 -1.58
N SER A 103 10.43 3.33 -0.86
CA SER A 103 11.72 3.98 -1.14
C SER A 103 12.95 3.25 -0.60
N VAL A 104 12.82 2.47 0.49
CA VAL A 104 13.97 1.78 1.12
C VAL A 104 14.36 0.46 0.43
N SER A 105 13.53 -0.06 -0.48
CA SER A 105 13.79 -1.34 -1.15
C SER A 105 14.73 -1.24 -2.37
N LEU A 106 15.29 -0.06 -2.66
CA LEU A 106 16.17 0.17 -3.82
C LEU A 106 17.67 0.22 -3.48
N ASP A 107 18.06 0.29 -2.20
CA ASP A 107 19.46 0.49 -1.79
C ASP A 107 20.18 -0.77 -1.24
N ASP A 108 19.51 -1.93 -1.19
CA ASP A 108 20.10 -3.20 -0.68
C ASP A 108 20.54 -4.17 -1.81
N VAL A 109 20.94 -3.66 -2.97
CA VAL A 109 21.62 -4.46 -4.00
C VAL A 109 22.88 -3.75 -4.50
N ALA A 110 23.98 -4.51 -4.52
CA ALA A 110 25.31 -4.18 -5.04
C ALA A 110 26.25 -3.42 -4.08
N LYS A 111 27.07 -4.19 -3.37
CA LYS A 111 28.43 -4.54 -3.84
C LYS A 111 29.02 -5.56 -2.87
N ASP A 112 28.77 -6.84 -3.13
CA ASP A 112 29.65 -7.86 -2.57
C ASP A 112 30.91 -7.86 -3.43
N ASP A 113 31.97 -7.49 -2.73
CA ASP A 113 33.34 -7.24 -3.15
C ASP A 113 33.95 -8.56 -3.65
N GLU A 114 34.07 -8.74 -4.97
CA GLU A 114 34.87 -9.85 -5.52
C GLU A 114 36.36 -9.48 -5.42
N GLY A 115 36.84 -9.38 -4.18
CA GLY A 115 38.25 -9.24 -3.81
C GLY A 115 38.83 -10.61 -3.47
N GLY A 116 39.64 -11.16 -4.37
CA GLY A 116 40.27 -12.46 -4.18
C GLY A 116 41.47 -12.68 -5.09
N GLU A 117 42.47 -11.80 -5.00
CA GLU A 117 43.78 -11.96 -5.63
C GLU A 117 44.47 -13.23 -5.10
N GLY A 118 44.41 -14.32 -5.86
CA GLY A 118 45.20 -15.52 -5.65
C GLY A 118 46.51 -15.48 -6.43
N SER A 119 47.51 -14.79 -5.89
CA SER A 119 48.91 -14.88 -6.35
C SER A 119 49.47 -16.26 -5.99
N GLY A 120 49.36 -17.23 -6.88
CA GLY A 120 50.08 -18.51 -6.80
C GLY A 120 51.43 -18.41 -7.49
N SER A 121 52.43 -17.89 -6.78
CA SER A 121 53.83 -18.21 -7.08
C SER A 121 54.09 -19.62 -6.58
N GLU A 122 54.43 -20.55 -7.46
CA GLU A 122 55.19 -21.73 -7.05
C GLU A 122 56.23 -22.06 -8.10
N GLU A 123 57.45 -22.16 -7.59
CA GLU A 123 58.74 -22.33 -8.23
C GLU A 123 59.01 -23.85 -8.39
N ASP A 124 60.15 -24.19 -9.00
CA ASP A 124 60.91 -25.46 -8.92
C ASP A 124 60.97 -26.41 -10.15
N ASP A 125 62.24 -26.71 -10.47
CA ASP A 125 62.94 -27.62 -11.41
C ASP A 125 62.94 -27.41 -12.95
#